data_AF-A0A7Z2SV35-F1
#
_entry.id   AF-A0A7Z2SV35-F1
#
_cell.length_a   1.000
_cell.length_b   1.000
_cell.length_c   1.000
_cell.angle_alpha   90.00
_cell.angle_beta   90.00
_cell.angle_gamma   90.00
#
_symmetry.space_group_name_H-M   'P 1'
#
loop_
_entity.id
_entity.type
_entity.pdbx_description
1 polymer ?
#
loop_
_entity_poly.entity_id
_entity_poly.type
_entity_poly.pdbx_seq_one_letter_code
_entity_poly.pdbx_strand_id
1 'polypeptide(L)'
;MNKENNGDLCAFHLQLLLDVEEMDRYPFTRLVIDREVTKREYRQTMHLLDTLEARYEQEKEIGLMDHTPLLLHYAGMLCPKLPVGESLEALLEEGLYEELISRLLLLHKP
;
A
#
# COMPACT_ATOMS: atom_id res chain seq x y z
N MET A 1 -42.08 0.46 4.51
CA MET A 1 -41.06 1.47 4.81
C MET A 1 -39.79 0.69 5.13
N ASN A 2 -38.93 0.48 4.13
CA ASN A 2 -37.69 -0.25 4.31
C ASN A 2 -36.75 0.66 5.11
N LYS A 3 -36.38 0.26 6.32
CA LYS A 3 -35.24 0.85 7.00
C LYS A 3 -34.03 0.45 6.16
N GLU A 4 -33.53 1.36 5.33
CA GLU A 4 -32.19 1.20 4.77
C GLU A 4 -31.24 0.92 5.94
N ASN A 5 -30.52 -0.17 5.82
CA ASN A 5 -29.54 -0.56 6.82
C ASN A 5 -28.42 0.48 6.77
N ASN A 6 -28.04 1.07 7.91
CA ASN A 6 -27.02 2.12 7.96
C ASN A 6 -25.69 1.69 7.32
N GLY A 7 -25.40 0.37 7.31
CA GLY A 7 -24.23 -0.19 6.61
C GLY A 7 -24.32 -0.06 5.09
N ASP A 8 -25.49 -0.32 4.51
CA ASP A 8 -25.70 -0.28 3.05
C ASP A 8 -25.59 1.16 2.53
N LEU A 9 -26.12 2.13 3.29
CA LEU A 9 -25.99 3.55 2.96
C LEU A 9 -24.54 4.04 3.04
N CYS A 10 -23.78 3.57 4.06
CA CYS A 10 -22.36 3.91 4.19
C CYS A 10 -21.53 3.33 3.04
N ALA A 11 -21.78 2.07 2.66
CA ALA A 11 -21.12 1.43 1.53
C ALA A 11 -21.41 2.16 0.22
N PHE A 12 -22.66 2.58 -0.01
CA PHE A 12 -23.05 3.37 -1.18
C PHE A 12 -22.34 4.73 -1.22
N HIS A 13 -22.32 5.47 -0.12
CA HIS A 13 -21.59 6.75 -0.06
C HIS A 13 -20.08 6.57 -0.27
N LEU A 14 -19.49 5.48 0.24
CA LEU A 14 -18.09 5.16 0.01
C LEU A 14 -17.80 4.88 -1.47
N GLN A 15 -18.66 4.11 -2.15
CA GLN A 15 -18.54 3.87 -3.59
C GLN A 15 -18.60 5.17 -4.38
N LEU A 16 -19.56 6.05 -4.07
CA LEU A 16 -19.65 7.37 -4.71
C LEU A 16 -18.39 8.21 -4.51
N LEU A 17 -17.76 8.14 -3.32
CA LEU A 17 -16.51 8.84 -3.05
C LEU A 17 -15.35 8.28 -3.86
N LEU A 18 -15.26 6.95 -3.98
CA LEU A 18 -14.22 6.29 -4.78
C LEU A 18 -14.27 6.71 -6.24
N ASP A 19 -15.46 6.94 -6.81
CA ASP A 19 -15.64 7.26 -8.23
C ASP A 19 -15.33 8.74 -8.58
N VAL A 20 -14.95 9.56 -7.61
CA VAL A 20 -14.53 10.95 -7.86
C VAL A 20 -13.11 10.98 -8.44
N GLU A 21 -12.87 11.79 -9.47
CA GLU A 21 -11.57 11.94 -10.14
C GLU A 21 -10.39 12.24 -9.18
N GLU A 22 -10.63 12.94 -8.07
CA GLU A 22 -9.61 13.19 -7.04
C GLU A 22 -9.08 11.90 -6.40
N MET A 23 -9.90 10.83 -6.34
CA MET A 23 -9.48 9.54 -5.80
C MET A 23 -8.50 8.79 -6.70
N ASP A 24 -8.34 9.20 -7.97
CA ASP A 24 -7.30 8.64 -8.84
C ASP A 24 -5.89 9.04 -8.37
N ARG A 25 -5.77 10.05 -7.50
CA ARG A 25 -4.51 10.41 -6.82
C ARG A 25 -4.20 9.52 -5.61
N TYR A 26 -5.12 8.63 -5.24
CA TYR A 26 -5.03 7.76 -4.08
C TYR A 26 -5.21 6.27 -4.44
N PRO A 27 -4.40 5.71 -5.37
CA PRO A 27 -4.53 4.33 -5.81
C PRO A 27 -4.24 3.28 -4.72
N PHE A 28 -3.36 3.54 -3.76
CA PHE A 28 -3.10 2.59 -2.66
C PHE A 28 -4.25 2.57 -1.65
N THR A 29 -4.81 3.73 -1.35
CA THR A 29 -6.01 3.89 -0.52
C THR A 29 -7.21 3.19 -1.17
N ARG A 30 -7.39 3.38 -2.48
CA ARG A 30 -8.41 2.66 -3.26
C ARG A 30 -8.16 1.15 -3.21
N LEU A 31 -6.94 0.68 -3.41
CA LEU A 31 -6.57 -0.73 -3.31
C LEU A 31 -6.88 -1.32 -1.92
N VAL A 32 -6.59 -0.58 -0.84
CA VAL A 32 -6.91 -0.99 0.54
C VAL A 32 -8.41 -1.18 0.74
N ILE A 33 -9.23 -0.29 0.16
CA ILE A 33 -10.69 -0.37 0.26
C ILE A 33 -11.23 -1.51 -0.60
N ASP A 34 -10.82 -1.58 -1.87
CA ASP A 34 -11.30 -2.58 -2.85
C ASP A 34 -10.93 -4.01 -2.45
N ARG A 35 -9.82 -4.19 -1.72
CA ARG A 35 -9.38 -5.50 -1.19
C ARG A 35 -9.92 -5.80 0.21
N GLU A 36 -10.81 -4.97 0.74
CA GLU A 36 -11.40 -5.09 2.07
C GLU A 36 -10.34 -5.29 3.17
N VAL A 37 -9.24 -4.55 3.09
CA VAL A 37 -8.16 -4.60 4.07
C VAL A 37 -8.69 -4.04 5.38
N THR A 38 -8.66 -4.86 6.43
CA THR A 38 -9.13 -4.45 7.75
C THR A 38 -8.18 -3.41 8.33
N LYS A 39 -8.69 -2.61 9.28
CA LYS A 39 -7.87 -1.63 10.03
C LYS A 39 -6.61 -2.24 10.65
N ARG A 40 -6.67 -3.50 11.10
CA ARG A 40 -5.50 -4.21 11.66
C ARG A 40 -4.48 -4.52 10.56
N GLU A 41 -4.93 -5.11 9.46
CA GLU A 41 -4.08 -5.44 8.31
C GLU A 41 -3.42 -4.19 7.73
N TYR A 42 -4.18 -3.11 7.54
CA TYR A 42 -3.66 -1.82 7.09
C TYR A 42 -2.55 -1.30 8.00
N ARG A 43 -2.78 -1.28 9.31
CA ARG A 43 -1.76 -0.85 10.29
C ARG A 43 -0.51 -1.72 10.25
N GLN A 44 -0.66 -3.03 10.04
CA GLN A 44 0.47 -3.94 9.90
C GLN A 44 1.27 -3.64 8.62
N THR A 45 0.59 -3.35 7.51
CA THR A 45 1.23 -2.94 6.25
C THR A 45 1.97 -1.60 6.40
N MET A 46 1.36 -0.60 7.02
CA MET A 46 2.05 0.68 7.26
C MET A 46 3.26 0.52 8.18
N HIS A 47 3.14 -0.29 9.24
CA HIS A 47 4.26 -0.57 10.13
C HIS A 47 5.40 -1.34 9.43
N LEU A 48 5.07 -2.24 8.50
CA LEU A 48 6.05 -2.90 7.65
C LEU A 48 6.81 -1.86 6.80
N LEU A 49 6.09 -0.94 6.17
CA LEU A 49 6.70 0.13 5.36
C LEU A 49 7.62 1.02 6.21
N ASP A 50 7.20 1.46 7.39
CA ASP A 50 8.05 2.22 8.33
C ASP A 50 9.33 1.45 8.69
N THR A 51 9.21 0.14 8.90
CA THR A 51 10.35 -0.72 9.24
C THR A 51 11.32 -0.86 8.07
N LEU A 52 10.80 -1.00 6.85
CA LEU A 52 11.60 -1.10 5.64
C LEU A 52 12.29 0.21 5.31
N GLU A 53 11.61 1.34 5.48
CA GLU A 53 12.15 2.68 5.27
C GLU A 53 13.33 2.95 6.20
N ALA A 54 13.15 2.69 7.51
CA ALA A 54 14.22 2.87 8.48
C ALA A 54 15.45 2.00 8.17
N ARG A 55 15.24 0.78 7.66
CA ARG A 55 16.34 -0.09 7.22
C ARG A 55 16.98 0.42 5.94
N TYR A 56 16.19 0.88 4.99
CA TYR A 56 16.68 1.40 3.72
C TYR A 56 17.56 2.63 3.90
N GLU A 57 17.18 3.56 4.78
CA GLU A 57 18.03 4.70 5.13
C GLU A 57 19.35 4.27 5.79
N GLN A 58 19.32 3.29 6.69
CA GLN A 58 20.54 2.73 7.28
C GLN A 58 21.43 2.06 6.22
N GLU A 59 20.84 1.30 5.30
CA GLU A 59 21.54 0.66 4.19
C GLU A 59 22.18 1.70 3.25
N LYS A 60 21.50 2.82 3.00
CA LYS A 60 22.04 3.97 2.24
C LYS A 60 23.23 4.62 2.94
N GLU A 61 23.15 4.85 4.25
CA GLU A 61 24.25 5.46 5.02
C GLU A 61 25.55 4.64 4.95
N ILE A 62 25.45 3.32 4.92
CA ILE A 62 26.61 2.42 4.81
C ILE A 62 27.02 2.09 3.36
N GLY A 63 26.30 2.63 2.37
CA GLY A 63 26.58 2.41 0.95
C GLY A 63 26.25 0.99 0.45
N LEU A 64 25.27 0.32 1.06
CA LEU A 64 24.82 -0.99 0.60
C LEU A 64 24.07 -0.84 -0.73
N MET A 65 24.41 -1.70 -1.70
CA MET A 65 23.81 -1.66 -3.05
C MET A 65 22.76 -2.75 -3.27
N ASP A 66 22.84 -3.86 -2.53
CA ASP A 66 21.88 -4.96 -2.65
C ASP A 66 20.75 -4.80 -1.63
N HIS A 67 19.57 -4.44 -2.13
CA HIS A 67 18.34 -4.27 -1.34
C HIS A 67 17.33 -5.39 -1.60
N THR A 68 17.73 -6.49 -2.26
CA THR A 68 16.89 -7.68 -2.45
C THR A 68 16.29 -8.21 -1.13
N PRO A 69 17.01 -8.19 0.02
CA PRO A 69 16.42 -8.57 1.29
C PRO A 69 15.21 -7.72 1.71
N LEU A 70 15.18 -6.42 1.37
CA LEU A 70 14.04 -5.55 1.66
C LEU A 70 12.82 -5.94 0.81
N LEU A 71 13.02 -6.26 -0.48
CA LEU A 71 11.93 -6.73 -1.35
C LEU A 71 11.36 -8.07 -0.88
N LEU A 72 12.23 -9.02 -0.50
CA LEU A 72 11.79 -10.30 0.06
C LEU A 72 11.02 -10.12 1.36
N HIS A 73 11.47 -9.21 2.22
CA HIS A 73 10.76 -8.90 3.47
C HIS A 73 9.40 -8.24 3.20
N TYR A 74 9.33 -7.32 2.25
CA TYR A 74 8.07 -6.74 1.78
C TYR A 74 7.11 -7.84 1.30
N ALA A 75 7.52 -8.64 0.32
CA ALA A 75 6.68 -9.69 -0.26
C ALA A 75 6.26 -10.77 0.75
N GLY A 76 7.12 -11.09 1.73
CA GLY A 76 6.84 -12.10 2.75
C GLY A 76 5.92 -11.63 3.88
N MET A 77 5.89 -10.32 4.17
CA MET A 77 5.14 -9.77 5.31
C MET A 77 3.95 -8.89 4.89
N LEU A 78 3.83 -8.57 3.61
CA LEU A 78 2.70 -7.80 3.07
C LEU A 78 1.37 -8.50 3.40
N CYS A 79 0.32 -7.70 3.57
CA CYS A 79 -1.03 -8.23 3.73
C CYS A 79 -1.36 -9.15 2.54
N PRO A 80 -1.81 -10.41 2.76
CA PRO A 80 -2.08 -11.35 1.66
C PRO A 80 -3.15 -10.90 0.65
N LYS A 81 -3.95 -9.89 1.01
CA LYS A 81 -4.98 -9.29 0.14
C LYS A 81 -4.40 -8.28 -0.86
N LEU A 82 -3.20 -7.77 -0.59
CA LEU A 82 -2.49 -6.79 -1.41
C LEU A 82 -1.46 -7.51 -2.30
N PRO A 83 -1.59 -7.43 -3.64
CA PRO A 83 -0.60 -8.00 -4.54
C PRO A 83 0.67 -7.15 -4.51
N VAL A 84 1.83 -7.81 -4.46
CA VAL A 84 3.14 -7.14 -4.31
C VAL A 84 3.38 -6.08 -5.39
N GLY A 85 3.23 -6.44 -6.68
CA GLY A 85 3.45 -5.49 -7.78
C GLY A 85 2.47 -4.32 -7.76
N GLU A 86 1.16 -4.62 -7.68
CA GLU A 86 0.11 -3.59 -7.67
C GLU A 86 0.25 -2.63 -6.49
N SER A 87 0.60 -3.14 -5.30
CA SER A 87 0.78 -2.30 -4.13
C SER A 87 2.03 -1.43 -4.20
N LEU A 88 3.15 -1.91 -4.78
CA LEU A 88 4.33 -1.07 -5.02
C LEU A 88 4.02 0.06 -6.03
N GLU A 89 3.32 -0.25 -7.12
CA GLU A 89 2.93 0.77 -8.11
C GLU A 89 1.98 1.80 -7.48
N ALA A 90 0.96 1.35 -6.75
CA ALA A 90 0.00 2.22 -6.09
C ALA A 90 0.65 3.09 -4.99
N LEU A 91 1.60 2.56 -4.21
CA LEU A 91 2.33 3.34 -3.21
C LEU A 91 3.19 4.43 -3.86
N LEU A 92 3.86 4.10 -4.98
CA LEU A 92 4.68 5.04 -5.72
C LEU A 92 3.84 6.18 -6.32
N GLU A 93 2.70 5.85 -6.91
CA GLU A 93 1.77 6.84 -7.49
C GLU A 93 1.16 7.76 -6.42
N GLU A 94 0.95 7.28 -5.19
CA GLU A 94 0.54 8.10 -4.05
C GLU A 94 1.66 8.95 -3.42
N GLY A 95 2.91 8.77 -3.83
CA GLY A 95 4.07 9.45 -3.23
C GLY A 95 4.43 8.94 -1.82
N LEU A 96 4.14 7.67 -1.52
CA LEU A 96 4.42 7.06 -0.23
C LEU A 96 5.77 6.32 -0.26
N TYR A 97 6.68 6.69 0.64
CA TYR A 97 8.02 6.08 0.79
C TYR A 97 8.78 6.04 -0.57
N GLU A 98 8.74 7.16 -1.31
CA GLU A 98 9.10 7.23 -2.75
C GLU A 98 10.42 6.55 -3.10
N GLU A 99 11.51 6.83 -2.34
CA GLU A 99 12.83 6.29 -2.64
C GLU A 99 12.90 4.77 -2.42
N LEU A 100 12.41 4.28 -1.27
CA LEU A 100 12.30 2.86 -0.97
C LEU A 100 11.46 2.15 -2.02
N ILE A 101 10.24 2.62 -2.28
CA ILE A 101 9.31 1.95 -3.19
C ILE A 101 9.84 1.96 -4.62
N SER A 102 10.43 3.06 -5.07
CA SER A 102 11.12 3.11 -6.37
C SER A 102 12.19 2.04 -6.47
N ARG A 103 12.99 1.84 -5.40
CA ARG A 103 14.02 0.81 -5.37
C ARG A 103 13.43 -0.61 -5.39
N LEU A 104 12.40 -0.86 -4.59
CA LEU A 104 11.74 -2.17 -4.53
C LEU A 104 11.07 -2.53 -5.85
N LEU A 105 10.42 -1.58 -6.50
CA LEU A 105 9.76 -1.77 -7.79
C LEU A 105 10.76 -2.13 -8.90
N LEU A 106 11.93 -1.50 -8.88
CA LEU A 106 13.03 -1.78 -9.82
C LEU A 106 13.59 -3.19 -9.64
N LEU A 107 13.60 -3.71 -8.40
CA LEU A 107 14.00 -5.10 -8.10
C LEU A 107 12.88 -6.12 -8.37
N HIS A 108 11.62 -5.69 -8.37
CA HIS A 108 10.47 -6.55 -8.62
C HIS A 108 10.24 -6.81 -10.13
N LYS A 109 10.51 -5.80 -10.97
CA LYS A 109 10.42 -5.94 -12.43
C LYS A 109 11.65 -6.74 -12.93
N PRO A 110 11.46 -7.93 -13.54
CA PRO A 110 12.55 -8.76 -14.02
C PRO A 110 13.27 -8.18 -15.24
#